data_AF-A0A7W3QJE7-F1
#
_entry.id   AF-A0A7W3QJE7-F1
#
_cell.length_a   1.000
_cell.length_b   1.000
_cell.length_c   1.000
_cell.angle_alpha   90.00
_cell.angle_beta   90.00
_cell.angle_gamma   90.00
#
_symmetry.space_group_name_H-M   'P 1'
#
loop_
_entity.id
_entity.type
_entity.pdbx_description
1 polymer ?
#
loop_
_entity_poly.entity_id
_entity_poly.type
_entity_poly.pdbx_seq_one_letter_code
_entity_poly.pdbx_strand_id
1 'polypeptide(L)'
;MSTALPDEPRWDGPRWEDPTLTRLARRLRDAHRLVAPLPSDTRRRLIRHLLAITDLAKRDAELADRRLDAFLTEHGADFRSSPGAR
;
A
#
# COMPACT_ATOMS: atom_id res chain seq x y z
N MET A 1 -7.41 -52.13 -22.99
CA MET A 1 -8.26 -51.35 -22.07
C MET A 1 -7.33 -50.50 -21.22
N SER A 2 -7.14 -49.24 -21.60
CA SER A 2 -6.23 -48.31 -20.90
C SER A 2 -7.00 -47.65 -19.77
N THR A 3 -6.63 -47.95 -18.53
CA THR A 3 -7.20 -47.32 -17.34
C THR A 3 -6.68 -45.89 -17.28
N ALA A 4 -7.55 -44.92 -17.54
CA ALA A 4 -7.27 -43.51 -17.31
C ALA A 4 -6.94 -43.31 -15.82
N LEU A 5 -5.78 -42.70 -15.54
CA LEU A 5 -5.45 -42.24 -14.20
C LEU A 5 -6.49 -41.19 -13.78
N PRO A 6 -6.96 -41.19 -12.52
CA PRO A 6 -7.90 -40.19 -12.04
C PRO A 6 -7.25 -38.80 -12.11
N ASP A 7 -8.03 -37.82 -12.57
CA ASP A 7 -7.73 -36.40 -12.62
C ASP A 7 -7.14 -35.97 -11.26
N GLU A 8 -5.81 -35.78 -11.21
CA GLU A 8 -5.18 -35.23 -10.02
C GLU A 8 -5.80 -33.86 -9.75
N PRO A 9 -6.20 -33.54 -8.51
CA PRO A 9 -6.76 -32.25 -8.20
C PRO A 9 -5.74 -31.18 -8.60
N ARG A 10 -6.04 -30.45 -9.67
CA ARG A 10 -5.25 -29.31 -10.15
C ARG A 10 -5.16 -28.32 -8.99
N TRP A 11 -4.05 -28.34 -8.30
CA TRP A 11 -3.77 -27.42 -7.20
C TRP A 11 -3.89 -25.98 -7.71
N ASP A 12 -4.95 -25.27 -7.31
CA ASP A 12 -5.26 -23.91 -7.77
C ASP A 12 -4.48 -22.82 -7.01
N GLY A 13 -3.46 -23.22 -6.23
CA GLY A 13 -2.67 -22.32 -5.39
C GLY A 13 -3.48 -21.68 -4.26
N PRO A 14 -2.83 -21.10 -3.25
CA PRO A 14 -3.52 -20.20 -2.36
C PRO A 14 -3.84 -18.92 -3.15
N ARG A 15 -5.09 -18.43 -3.07
CA ARG A 15 -5.51 -17.13 -3.61
C ARG A 15 -4.85 -15.99 -2.81
N TRP A 16 -3.56 -15.78 -3.00
CA TRP A 16 -2.80 -14.67 -2.38
C TRP A 16 -3.14 -13.31 -3.00
N GLU A 17 -3.95 -13.28 -4.08
CA GLU A 17 -4.42 -12.05 -4.70
C GLU A 17 -5.64 -11.52 -3.96
N ASP A 18 -5.41 -10.92 -2.79
CA ASP A 18 -6.41 -10.06 -2.19
C ASP A 18 -6.43 -8.73 -2.99
N PRO A 19 -7.53 -8.43 -3.72
CA PRO A 19 -7.61 -7.23 -4.54
C PRO A 19 -7.59 -5.94 -3.70
N THR A 20 -8.06 -6.01 -2.45
CA THR A 20 -8.02 -4.89 -1.50
C THR A 20 -6.58 -4.60 -1.08
N LEU A 21 -5.81 -5.64 -0.72
CA LEU A 21 -4.38 -5.47 -0.40
C LEU A 21 -3.59 -5.01 -1.62
N THR A 22 -3.90 -5.52 -2.81
CA THR A 22 -3.27 -5.11 -4.06
C THR A 22 -3.51 -3.63 -4.35
N ARG A 23 -4.77 -3.17 -4.19
CA ARG A 23 -5.12 -1.74 -4.33
C ARG A 23 -4.38 -0.90 -3.31
N LEU A 24 -4.40 -1.31 -2.05
CA LEU A 24 -3.78 -0.58 -0.93
C LEU A 24 -2.27 -0.45 -1.11
N ALA A 25 -1.58 -1.52 -1.51
CA ALA A 25 -0.15 -1.50 -1.80
C ALA A 25 0.19 -0.48 -2.90
N ARG A 26 -0.64 -0.40 -3.94
CA ARG A 26 -0.51 0.61 -5.01
C ARG A 26 -0.65 2.03 -4.44
N ARG A 27 -1.68 2.28 -3.66
CA ARG A 27 -1.92 3.59 -3.02
C ARG A 27 -0.79 4.00 -2.08
N LEU A 28 -0.27 3.07 -1.28
CA LEU A 28 0.87 3.31 -0.39
C LEU A 28 2.13 3.71 -1.17
N ARG A 29 2.38 3.06 -2.31
CA ARG A 29 3.50 3.40 -3.19
C ARG A 29 3.35 4.81 -3.77
N ASP A 30 2.14 5.19 -4.16
CA ASP A 30 1.87 6.53 -4.67
C ASP A 30 2.02 7.59 -3.58
N ALA A 31 1.52 7.33 -2.37
CA ALA A 31 1.74 8.20 -1.22
C ALA A 31 3.23 8.37 -0.88
N HIS A 32 4.01 7.28 -0.95
CA HIS A 32 5.46 7.35 -0.76
C HIS A 32 6.15 8.22 -1.82
N ARG A 33 5.70 8.17 -3.09
CA ARG A 33 6.23 9.04 -4.17
C ARG A 33 5.98 10.52 -3.90
N LEU A 34 4.83 10.87 -3.31
CA LEU A 34 4.51 12.25 -2.92
C LEU A 34 5.40 12.73 -1.75
N VAL A 35 5.77 11.83 -0.84
CA VAL A 35 6.60 12.15 0.33
C VAL A 35 8.09 12.24 0.00
N ALA A 36 8.58 11.46 -0.96
CA ALA A 36 10.00 11.38 -1.33
C ALA A 36 10.69 12.75 -1.63
N PRO A 37 10.07 13.69 -2.37
CA PRO A 37 10.70 14.98 -2.68
C PRO A 37 10.69 16.00 -1.53
N LEU A 38 9.99 15.73 -0.42
CA LEU A 38 9.86 16.68 0.68
C LEU A 38 11.18 16.90 1.44
N PRO A 39 11.33 18.05 2.14
CA PRO A 39 12.48 18.32 3.02
C PRO A 39 12.67 17.22 4.06
N SER A 40 13.94 16.98 4.45
CA SER A 40 14.34 15.81 5.24
C SER A 40 13.56 15.62 6.55
N ASP A 41 13.31 16.68 7.32
CA ASP A 41 12.57 16.61 8.58
C ASP A 41 11.09 16.21 8.38
N THR A 42 10.41 16.88 7.44
CA THR A 42 9.03 16.56 7.06
C THR A 42 8.93 15.16 6.49
N ARG A 43 9.81 14.81 5.54
CA ARG A 43 9.88 13.49 4.92
C ARG A 43 10.05 12.39 5.97
N ARG A 44 10.98 12.55 6.93
CA ARG A 44 11.23 11.55 7.97
C ARG A 44 10.02 11.35 8.89
N ARG A 45 9.25 12.40 9.19
CA ARG A 45 8.00 12.27 9.95
C ARG A 45 6.95 11.51 9.16
N LEU A 46 6.75 11.86 7.89
CA LEU A 46 5.71 11.27 7.04
C LEU A 46 6.02 9.81 6.63
N ILE A 47 7.28 9.47 6.37
CA ILE A 47 7.68 8.07 6.12
C ILE A 47 7.35 7.19 7.32
N ARG A 48 7.61 7.65 8.55
CA ARG A 48 7.25 6.90 9.76
C ARG A 48 5.74 6.68 9.87
N HIS A 49 4.94 7.67 9.47
CA HIS A 49 3.48 7.53 9.43
C HIS A 49 3.04 6.49 8.38
N LEU A 50 3.60 6.54 7.16
CA LEU A 50 3.32 5.54 6.13
C LEU A 50 3.71 4.12 6.57
N LEU A 51 4.81 3.94 7.31
CA LEU A 51 5.19 2.64 7.87
C LEU A 51 4.17 2.13 8.88
N ALA A 52 3.61 2.99 9.73
CA ALA A 52 2.55 2.60 10.66
C ALA A 52 1.27 2.16 9.93
N ILE A 53 0.89 2.86 8.86
CA ILE A 53 -0.25 2.48 8.00
C ILE A 53 0.03 1.14 7.29
N THR A 54 1.25 0.94 6.82
CA THR A 54 1.67 -0.33 6.19
C THR A 54 1.63 -1.50 7.17
N ASP A 55 2.01 -1.29 8.43
CA ASP A 55 1.91 -2.34 9.45
C ASP A 55 0.45 -2.68 9.78
N LEU A 56 -0.41 -1.66 9.87
CA LEU A 56 -1.84 -1.85 10.06
C LEU A 56 -2.47 -2.64 8.91
N ALA A 57 -2.06 -2.38 7.67
CA ALA A 57 -2.58 -3.07 6.49
C ALA A 57 -2.43 -4.60 6.55
N LYS A 58 -1.42 -5.10 7.27
CA LYS A 58 -1.20 -6.53 7.48
C LYS A 58 -2.27 -7.17 8.38
N ARG A 59 -3.00 -6.37 9.16
CA ARG A 59 -3.98 -6.81 10.16
C ARG A 59 -5.40 -6.39 9.79
N ASP A 60 -5.56 -5.21 9.20
CA ASP A 60 -6.83 -4.62 8.79
C ASP A 60 -6.61 -3.70 7.58
N ALA A 61 -6.89 -4.23 6.39
CA ALA A 61 -6.69 -3.52 5.13
C ALA A 61 -7.69 -2.36 4.95
N GLU A 62 -8.94 -2.52 5.40
CA GLU A 62 -9.97 -1.49 5.23
C GLU A 62 -9.70 -0.28 6.14
N LEU A 63 -9.28 -0.51 7.38
CA LEU A 63 -8.89 0.56 8.28
C LEU A 63 -7.60 1.25 7.83
N ALA A 64 -6.65 0.49 7.29
CA ALA A 64 -5.44 1.06 6.69
C ALA A 64 -5.76 1.95 5.49
N ASP A 65 -6.69 1.54 4.63
CA ASP A 65 -7.14 2.34 3.49
C ASP A 65 -7.78 3.66 3.95
N ARG A 66 -8.67 3.63 4.95
CA ARG A 66 -9.26 4.83 5.56
C ARG A 66 -8.22 5.75 6.20
N ARG A 67 -7.21 5.18 6.87
CA ARG A 67 -6.11 5.97 7.44
C ARG A 67 -5.22 6.58 6.37
N LEU A 68 -5.01 5.88 5.26
CA LEU A 68 -4.27 6.42 4.12
C LEU A 68 -5.03 7.58 3.48
N ASP A 69 -6.37 7.48 3.35
CA ASP A 69 -7.20 8.59 2.90
C ASP A 69 -7.05 9.81 3.81
N ALA A 70 -7.19 9.64 5.13
CA ALA A 70 -7.02 10.72 6.09
C ALA A 70 -5.62 11.37 6.02
N PHE A 71 -4.57 10.55 5.91
CA PHE A 71 -3.19 11.01 5.74
C PHE A 71 -3.03 11.88 4.48
N LEU A 72 -3.60 11.45 3.36
CA LEU A 72 -3.52 12.20 2.10
C LEU A 72 -4.32 13.50 2.14
N THR A 73 -5.46 13.52 2.84
CA THR A 73 -6.24 14.74 3.06
C THR A 73 -5.50 15.74 3.95
N GLU A 74 -4.95 15.28 5.07
CA GLU A 74 -4.24 16.13 6.05
C GLU A 74 -2.98 16.74 5.45
N HIS A 75 -2.17 15.94 4.75
CA HIS A 75 -0.88 16.36 4.20
C HIS A 75 -0.95 16.80 2.73
N GLY A 76 -2.15 16.83 2.14
CA GLY A 76 -2.33 17.19 0.74
C GLY A 76 -1.78 18.58 0.38
N ALA A 77 -1.79 19.52 1.34
CA ALA A 77 -1.19 20.84 1.17
C ALA A 77 0.34 20.76 1.07
N ASP A 78 0.99 19.94 1.89
CA ASP A 78 2.45 19.77 1.89
C ASP A 78 2.95 19.19 0.56
N PHE A 79 2.19 18.27 -0.04
CA PHE A 79 2.51 17.66 -1.34
C PHE A 79 2.40 18.66 -2.50
N ARG A 80 1.49 19.64 -2.41
CA ARG A 80 1.33 20.71 -3.42
C ARG A 80 2.36 21.81 -3.22
N SER A 81 2.71 22.10 -1.98
CA SER A 81 3.66 23.14 -1.57
C SER A 81 5.13 22.70 -1.67
N SER A 82 5.48 21.86 -2.65
CA SER A 82 6.87 21.62 -3.02
C SER A 82 7.36 22.50 -4.18
N PRO A 83 7.48 23.83 -4.05
CA PRO A 83 8.42 24.61 -4.83
C PRO A 83 9.72 24.78 -4.03
N GLY A 84 10.79 24.10 -4.47
CA GLY A 84 12.15 24.48 -4.11
C GLY A 84 12.86 23.58 -3.10
N ALA A 85 13.70 22.70 -3.63
CA ALA A 85 15.08 22.72 -3.17
C ALA A 85 15.61 24.15 -3.42
N ARG A 86 15.80 24.92 -2.35
CA ARG A 86 16.55 26.17 -2.40
C ARG A 86 17.87 25.95 -1.66
#